data_AF-A0A1L1YAV3-F1
#
_entry.id   AF-A0A1L1YAV3-F1
#
_cell.length_a   1.000
_cell.length_b   1.000
_cell.length_c   1.000
_cell.angle_alpha   90.00
_cell.angle_beta   90.00
_cell.angle_gamma   90.00
#
_symmetry.space_group_name_H-M   'P 1'
#
loop_
_entity.id
_entity.type
_entity.pdbx_description
1 polymer ?
#
loop_
_entity_poly.entity_id
_entity_poly.type
_entity_poly.pdbx_seq_one_letter_code
_entity_poly.pdbx_strand_id
1 'polypeptide(L)'
;MKYWNLKKTNQLALEKTGIIPRSISRLFNKFKQELNPNSEIEALEEFKVARYQTLASIKYVLILVVMPILINQFSKAFFLDPVINYLWSKNSKYVFINQSQEERAFADLQRFEERIHFDILIGKLNAQSPSVIQQKMTDKALEIAYIYSIESANAIKNILADSISIVIFIIILIISKRQLSILKSFINEYIYGLSDTAKAFLIILFTDIFVGFHSPHGWEIIIEAILRHFGLPENRDFIFIFISTFPVILDTIFKYWIFRYLNKISPSSVATYHNMNE
;
A
#
# COMPACT_ATOMS: atom_id res chain seq x y z
N MET A 1 11.07 39.17 -7.77
CA MET A 1 9.93 38.40 -7.21
C MET A 1 8.65 39.16 -7.48
N LYS A 2 7.79 38.67 -8.38
CA LYS A 2 6.51 39.30 -8.72
C LYS A 2 5.40 38.47 -8.07
N TYR A 3 4.65 39.08 -7.16
CA TYR A 3 3.52 38.45 -6.48
C TYR A 3 2.43 38.12 -7.51
N TRP A 4 2.20 36.83 -7.78
CA TRP A 4 1.11 36.42 -8.66
C TRP A 4 -0.19 36.37 -7.87
N ASN A 5 -1.15 37.12 -8.40
CA ASN A 5 -2.43 37.45 -7.79
C ASN A 5 -3.35 36.21 -7.80
N LEU A 6 -3.40 35.48 -6.68
CA LEU A 6 -4.27 34.33 -6.40
C LEU A 6 -5.78 34.63 -6.56
N LYS A 7 -6.16 35.88 -6.81
CA LYS A 7 -7.55 36.29 -6.99
C LYS A 7 -8.14 35.91 -8.35
N LYS A 8 -7.31 35.64 -9.37
CA LYS A 8 -7.79 35.33 -10.73
C LYS A 8 -8.36 33.90 -10.88
N THR A 9 -7.93 32.97 -10.01
CA THR A 9 -8.41 31.58 -10.03
C THR A 9 -9.84 31.44 -9.52
N ASN A 10 -10.31 32.30 -8.61
CA ASN A 10 -11.68 32.24 -8.09
C ASN A 10 -12.73 32.88 -9.01
N GLN A 11 -12.35 33.68 -10.00
CA GLN A 11 -13.30 34.28 -10.95
C GLN A 11 -13.74 33.30 -12.05
N LEU A 12 -12.97 32.24 -12.33
CA LEU A 12 -13.32 31.23 -13.34
C LEU A 12 -14.47 30.30 -12.92
N ALA A 13 -14.83 30.27 -11.64
CA ALA A 13 -15.95 29.45 -11.15
C ALA A 13 -17.33 30.12 -11.31
N LEU A 14 -17.38 31.39 -11.74
CA LEU A 14 -18.61 32.18 -11.75
C LEU A 14 -18.89 32.89 -13.08
N GLU A 15 -18.52 32.30 -14.22
CA GLU A 15 -19.06 32.75 -15.51
C GLU A 15 -20.33 31.95 -15.83
N LYS A 16 -21.47 32.64 -15.64
CA LYS A 16 -22.79 32.23 -16.12
C LYS A 16 -22.69 31.82 -17.59
N THR A 17 -23.47 30.80 -17.96
CA THR A 17 -23.70 30.31 -19.32
C THR A 17 -24.08 31.47 -20.24
N GLY A 18 -23.06 32.11 -20.84
CA GLY A 18 -23.24 33.10 -21.88
C GLY A 18 -23.66 32.45 -23.18
N ILE A 19 -24.29 33.24 -24.05
CA ILE A 19 -24.84 32.86 -25.36
C ILE A 19 -23.77 32.34 -26.34
N ILE A 20 -22.49 32.40 -25.96
CA ILE A 20 -21.35 32.01 -26.79
C ILE A 20 -20.88 30.61 -26.37
N PRO A 21 -20.92 29.61 -27.27
CA PRO A 21 -20.36 28.29 -27.02
C PRO A 21 -18.89 28.36 -26.59
N ARG A 22 -18.50 27.55 -25.60
CA ARG A 22 -17.09 27.44 -25.12
C ARG A 22 -16.09 27.14 -26.23
N SER A 23 -16.54 26.53 -27.33
CA SER A 23 -15.74 26.26 -28.53
C SER A 23 -15.31 27.55 -29.26
N ILE A 24 -16.21 28.53 -29.39
CA ILE A 24 -15.94 29.79 -30.08
C ILE A 24 -15.00 30.67 -29.25
N SER A 25 -15.18 30.72 -27.93
CA SER A 25 -14.25 31.48 -27.08
C SER A 25 -12.85 30.85 -27.05
N ARG A 26 -12.74 29.52 -27.09
CA ARG A 26 -11.46 28.82 -27.25
C ARG A 26 -10.78 29.13 -28.58
N LEU A 27 -11.52 29.14 -29.69
CA LEU A 27 -10.98 29.47 -31.01
C LEU A 27 -10.51 30.92 -31.08
N PHE A 28 -11.28 31.87 -30.54
CA PHE A 28 -10.89 33.27 -30.50
C PHE A 28 -9.65 33.51 -29.62
N ASN A 29 -9.55 32.82 -28.47
CA ASN A 29 -8.38 32.88 -27.61
C ASN A 29 -7.12 32.32 -28.31
N LYS A 30 -7.25 31.20 -29.04
CA LYS A 30 -6.16 30.64 -29.85
C LYS A 30 -5.72 31.61 -30.96
N PHE A 31 -6.67 32.18 -31.68
CA PHE A 31 -6.39 33.16 -32.74
C PHE A 31 -5.69 34.41 -32.20
N LYS A 32 -6.13 34.94 -31.06
CA LYS A 32 -5.47 36.06 -30.38
C LYS A 32 -4.05 35.71 -29.91
N GLN A 33 -3.82 34.46 -29.51
CA GLN A 33 -2.51 33.98 -29.08
C GLN A 33 -1.56 33.81 -30.27
N GLU A 34 -2.05 33.30 -31.41
CA GLU A 34 -1.28 33.19 -32.67
C GLU A 34 -0.89 34.57 -33.25
N LEU A 35 -1.70 35.60 -33.02
CA LEU A 35 -1.41 36.98 -33.44
C LEU A 35 -0.42 37.72 -32.52
N ASN A 36 0.01 37.12 -31.40
CA ASN A 36 0.98 37.72 -30.50
C ASN A 36 2.42 37.48 -31.03
N PRO A 37 3.22 38.52 -31.31
CA PRO A 37 4.58 38.35 -31.83
C PRO A 37 5.55 37.63 -30.87
N ASN A 38 5.19 37.49 -29.60
CA ASN A 38 5.97 36.76 -28.58
C ASN A 38 5.43 35.35 -28.27
N SER A 39 4.44 34.86 -29.03
CA SER A 39 3.76 33.58 -28.78
C SER A 39 4.69 32.37 -28.77
N GLU A 40 5.71 32.35 -29.62
CA GLU A 40 6.73 31.30 -29.64
C GLU A 40 7.58 31.28 -28.36
N ILE A 41 7.93 32.46 -27.85
CA ILE A 41 8.72 32.60 -26.62
C ILE A 41 7.87 32.16 -25.41
N GLU A 42 6.61 32.55 -25.37
CA GLU A 42 5.64 32.16 -24.33
C GLU A 42 5.42 30.63 -24.33
N ALA A 43 5.24 30.01 -25.51
CA ALA A 43 5.11 28.56 -25.64
C ALA A 43 6.37 27.81 -25.17
N LEU A 44 7.57 28.34 -25.46
CA LEU A 44 8.83 27.77 -24.98
C LEU A 44 8.97 27.87 -23.45
N GLU A 45 8.49 28.95 -22.84
CA GLU A 45 8.48 29.11 -21.39
C GLU A 45 7.49 28.16 -20.71
N GLU A 46 6.27 28.03 -21.26
CA GLU A 46 5.26 27.07 -20.79
C GLU A 46 5.80 25.63 -20.84
N PHE A 47 6.44 25.26 -21.95
CA PHE A 47 7.07 23.94 -22.09
C PHE A 47 8.17 23.69 -21.04
N LYS A 48 9.02 24.70 -20.78
CA LYS A 48 10.07 24.59 -19.74
C LYS A 48 9.46 24.40 -18.34
N VAL A 49 8.38 25.12 -18.04
CA VAL A 49 7.67 25.01 -16.75
C VAL A 49 7.02 23.64 -16.61
N ALA A 50 6.30 23.16 -17.62
CA ALA A 50 5.69 21.83 -17.62
C ALA A 50 6.75 20.74 -17.42
N ARG A 51 7.87 20.80 -18.15
CA ARG A 51 8.98 19.85 -17.99
C ARG A 51 9.56 19.88 -16.57
N TYR A 52 9.75 21.06 -16.00
CA TYR A 52 10.22 21.20 -14.61
C TYR A 52 9.23 20.59 -13.61
N GLN A 53 7.93 20.88 -13.75
CA GLN A 53 6.89 20.34 -12.88
C GLN A 53 6.83 18.81 -12.95
N THR A 54 6.93 18.23 -14.14
CA THR A 54 6.98 16.78 -14.34
C THR A 54 8.19 16.16 -13.65
N LEU A 55 9.40 16.67 -13.91
CA LEU A 55 10.62 16.15 -13.28
C LEU A 55 10.61 16.30 -11.77
N ALA A 56 10.15 17.44 -11.26
CA ALA A 56 10.04 17.68 -9.83
C ALA A 56 9.03 16.75 -9.16
N SER A 57 7.89 16.49 -9.82
CA SER A 57 6.84 15.58 -9.34
C SER A 57 7.32 14.14 -9.31
N ILE A 58 7.92 13.66 -10.40
CA ILE A 58 8.48 12.31 -10.49
C ILE A 58 9.57 12.10 -9.43
N LYS A 59 10.51 13.03 -9.31
CA LYS A 59 11.57 12.96 -8.29
C LYS A 59 10.96 12.93 -6.89
N TYR A 60 9.92 13.73 -6.64
CA TYR A 60 9.28 13.78 -5.35
C TYR A 60 8.55 12.48 -5.01
N VAL A 61 7.81 11.89 -5.95
CA VAL A 61 7.16 10.58 -5.78
C VAL A 61 8.20 9.49 -5.49
N LEU A 62 9.31 9.49 -6.22
CA LEU A 62 10.41 8.54 -6.00
C LEU A 62 10.97 8.70 -4.58
N ILE A 63 11.25 9.92 -4.13
CA ILE A 63 11.71 10.18 -2.75
C ILE A 63 10.67 9.70 -1.73
N LEU A 64 9.39 9.99 -1.97
CA LEU A 64 8.29 9.67 -1.06
C LEU A 64 8.08 8.16 -0.88
N VAL A 65 8.36 7.35 -1.91
CA VAL A 65 8.27 5.88 -1.84
C VAL A 65 9.59 5.26 -1.36
N VAL A 66 10.72 5.68 -1.93
CA VAL A 66 12.01 5.03 -1.69
C VAL A 66 12.58 5.37 -0.32
N MET A 67 12.46 6.62 0.15
CA MET A 67 13.08 7.02 1.42
C MET A 67 12.54 6.26 2.65
N PRO A 68 11.22 6.10 2.85
CA PRO A 68 10.71 5.33 3.98
C PRO A 68 11.19 3.87 3.93
N ILE A 69 11.17 3.25 2.75
CA ILE A 69 11.63 1.86 2.56
C ILE A 69 13.11 1.73 2.91
N LEU A 70 13.96 2.61 2.40
CA LEU A 70 15.38 2.59 2.72
C LEU A 70 15.60 2.75 4.22
N ILE A 71 14.94 3.71 4.85
CA ILE A 71 15.11 3.96 6.29
C ILE A 71 14.61 2.79 7.13
N ASN A 72 13.53 2.15 6.73
CA ASN A 72 13.07 0.91 7.36
C ASN A 72 14.18 -0.15 7.33
N GLN A 73 14.74 -0.44 6.16
CA GLN A 73 15.79 -1.46 6.01
C GLN A 73 17.07 -1.07 6.76
N PHE A 74 17.51 0.18 6.65
CA PHE A 74 18.70 0.68 7.34
C PHE A 74 18.53 0.65 8.86
N SER A 75 17.41 1.17 9.38
CA SER A 75 17.13 1.16 10.82
C SER A 75 17.06 -0.27 11.36
N LYS A 76 16.39 -1.16 10.62
CA LYS A 76 16.27 -2.57 10.99
C LYS A 76 17.63 -3.26 11.03
N ALA A 77 18.43 -3.16 9.97
CA ALA A 77 19.69 -3.89 9.84
C ALA A 77 20.81 -3.36 10.75
N PHE A 78 20.98 -2.05 10.84
CA PHE A 78 22.14 -1.46 11.52
C PHE A 78 21.91 -1.15 13.00
N PHE A 79 20.67 -0.91 13.41
CA PHE A 79 20.37 -0.47 14.78
C PHE A 79 19.48 -1.47 15.52
N LEU A 80 18.33 -1.82 14.96
CA LEU A 80 17.34 -2.64 15.67
C LEU A 80 17.79 -4.09 15.79
N ASP A 81 18.35 -4.68 14.73
CA ASP A 81 18.80 -6.07 14.76
C ASP A 81 19.87 -6.35 15.83
N PRO A 82 21.01 -5.63 15.91
CA PRO A 82 22.01 -5.89 16.95
C PRO A 82 21.48 -5.61 18.36
N VAL A 83 20.70 -4.54 18.56
CA VAL A 83 20.18 -4.17 19.88
C VAL A 83 19.14 -5.18 20.37
N ILE A 84 18.18 -5.54 19.51
CA ILE A 84 17.11 -6.46 19.90
C ILE A 84 17.65 -7.86 20.07
N ASN A 85 18.53 -8.36 19.20
CA ASN A 85 19.13 -9.69 19.37
C ASN A 85 19.94 -9.78 20.67
N TYR A 86 20.67 -8.71 21.03
CA TYR A 86 21.38 -8.65 22.31
C TYR A 86 20.43 -8.72 23.51
N LEU A 87 19.38 -7.89 23.52
CA LEU A 87 18.39 -7.88 24.61
C LEU A 87 17.60 -9.20 24.69
N TRP A 88 17.25 -9.77 23.54
CA TRP A 88 16.47 -10.99 23.42
C TRP A 88 17.27 -12.21 23.89
N SER A 89 18.56 -12.30 23.51
CA SER A 89 19.45 -13.38 23.97
C SER A 89 19.67 -13.38 25.49
N LYS A 90 19.61 -12.19 26.12
CA LYS A 90 19.80 -12.03 27.56
C LYS A 90 18.55 -12.38 28.37
N ASN A 91 17.37 -12.02 27.89
CA ASN A 91 16.14 -12.06 28.68
C ASN A 91 15.15 -13.17 28.26
N SER A 92 15.23 -13.66 27.02
CA SER A 92 14.09 -14.35 26.37
C SER A 92 14.55 -15.50 25.47
N LYS A 93 15.33 -16.47 25.99
CA LYS A 93 15.85 -17.57 25.14
C LYS A 93 14.74 -18.35 24.41
N TYR A 94 13.57 -18.55 25.04
CA TYR A 94 12.49 -19.37 24.50
C TYR A 94 11.10 -18.78 24.83
N VAL A 95 10.79 -17.61 24.28
CA VAL A 95 9.53 -16.90 24.54
C VAL A 95 8.72 -16.76 23.26
N PHE A 96 7.52 -17.32 23.26
CA PHE A 96 6.50 -17.05 22.25
C PHE A 96 5.84 -15.69 22.54
N ILE A 97 5.67 -14.86 21.51
CA ILE A 97 5.08 -13.53 21.69
C ILE A 97 3.54 -13.59 21.76
N ASN A 98 2.92 -14.63 21.20
CA ASN A 98 1.48 -14.82 21.19
C ASN A 98 1.08 -16.30 21.15
N GLN A 99 -0.17 -16.60 21.50
CA GLN A 99 -0.71 -17.96 21.58
C GLN A 99 -0.76 -18.66 20.21
N SER A 100 -1.05 -17.93 19.13
CA SER A 100 -1.09 -18.51 17.78
C SER A 100 0.29 -19.04 17.36
N GLN A 101 1.36 -18.35 17.74
CA GLN A 101 2.73 -18.78 17.51
C GLN A 101 3.09 -20.03 18.33
N GLU A 102 2.66 -20.08 19.58
CA GLU A 102 2.81 -21.24 20.46
C GLU A 102 2.08 -22.48 19.91
N GLU A 103 0.84 -22.32 19.44
CA GLU A 103 0.07 -23.38 18.79
C GLU A 103 0.78 -23.93 17.54
N ARG A 104 1.38 -23.04 16.71
CA ARG A 104 2.19 -23.47 15.57
C ARG A 104 3.43 -24.26 16.00
N ALA A 105 4.14 -23.79 17.03
CA ALA A 105 5.30 -24.47 17.57
C ALA A 105 4.96 -25.88 18.11
N PHE A 106 3.85 -26.02 18.80
CA PHE A 106 3.36 -27.31 19.29
C PHE A 106 2.92 -28.22 18.16
N ALA A 107 2.24 -27.70 17.14
CA ALA A 107 1.86 -28.48 15.97
C ALA A 107 3.09 -29.01 15.21
N ASP A 108 4.15 -28.21 15.09
CA ASP A 108 5.42 -28.63 14.47
C ASP A 108 6.11 -29.73 15.26
N LEU A 109 6.12 -29.63 16.60
CA LEU A 109 6.68 -30.65 17.47
C LEU A 109 5.87 -31.95 17.41
N GLN A 110 4.55 -31.86 17.45
CA GLN A 110 3.64 -33.00 17.33
C GLN A 110 3.84 -33.73 16.00
N ARG A 111 3.93 -33.02 14.87
CA ARG A 111 4.22 -33.63 13.56
C ARG A 111 5.56 -34.38 13.54
N PHE A 112 6.55 -33.86 14.25
CA PHE A 112 7.84 -34.53 14.38
C PHE A 112 7.73 -35.81 15.22
N GLU A 113 7.01 -35.76 16.34
CA GLU A 113 6.74 -36.91 17.19
C GLU A 113 6.00 -38.02 16.43
N GLU A 114 4.93 -37.66 15.73
CA GLU A 114 4.14 -38.58 14.91
C GLU A 114 4.99 -39.24 13.83
N ARG A 115 5.90 -38.49 13.21
CA ARG A 115 6.85 -39.03 12.22
C ARG A 115 7.81 -40.03 12.83
N ILE A 116 8.41 -39.72 13.98
CA ILE A 116 9.33 -40.63 14.67
C ILE A 116 8.60 -41.91 15.08
N HIS A 117 7.39 -41.78 15.65
CA HIS A 117 6.57 -42.92 16.04
C HIS A 117 6.21 -43.78 14.83
N PHE A 118 5.82 -43.17 13.71
CA PHE A 118 5.55 -43.88 12.47
C PHE A 118 6.77 -44.65 11.95
N ASP A 119 7.95 -44.01 11.91
CA ASP A 119 9.20 -44.63 11.44
C ASP A 119 9.65 -45.82 12.31
N ILE A 120 9.32 -45.80 13.61
CA ILE A 120 9.51 -46.93 14.53
C ILE A 120 8.55 -48.08 14.17
N LEU A 121 7.26 -47.79 13.98
CA LEU A 121 6.23 -48.80 13.68
C LEU A 121 6.50 -49.56 12.37
N ILE A 122 7.06 -48.88 11.36
CA ILE A 122 7.40 -49.51 10.07
C ILE A 122 8.80 -50.13 10.03
N GLY A 123 9.52 -50.13 11.16
CA GLY A 123 10.85 -50.74 11.26
C GLY A 123 11.98 -50.00 10.54
N LYS A 124 11.78 -48.74 10.14
CA LYS A 124 12.85 -47.91 9.54
C LYS A 124 13.85 -47.44 10.59
N LEU A 125 13.37 -47.14 11.79
CA LEU A 125 14.20 -46.88 12.96
C LEU A 125 14.29 -48.19 13.75
N ASN A 126 15.42 -48.91 13.62
CA ASN A 126 15.75 -50.03 14.51
C ASN A 126 15.53 -49.58 15.95
N ALA A 127 14.85 -50.38 16.78
CA ALA A 127 14.44 -50.06 18.15
C ALA A 127 15.50 -49.26 18.92
N GLN A 128 15.45 -47.94 18.78
CA GLN A 128 16.40 -47.04 19.43
C GLN A 128 16.05 -47.05 20.90
N SER A 129 17.06 -46.95 21.78
CA SER A 129 16.76 -46.87 23.20
C SER A 129 15.81 -45.68 23.45
N PRO A 130 14.85 -45.80 24.39
CA PRO A 130 13.94 -44.70 24.72
C PRO A 130 14.67 -43.38 25.02
N SER A 131 15.90 -43.46 25.56
CA SER A 131 16.77 -42.31 25.80
C SER A 131 17.19 -41.56 24.53
N VAL A 132 17.46 -42.25 23.43
CA VAL A 132 17.86 -41.62 22.15
C VAL A 132 16.68 -40.93 21.50
N ILE A 133 15.48 -41.52 21.59
CA ILE A 133 14.24 -40.91 21.11
C ILE A 133 13.95 -39.64 21.91
N GLN A 134 14.05 -39.72 23.25
CA GLN A 134 13.84 -38.56 24.11
C GLN A 134 14.86 -37.44 23.86
N GLN A 135 16.11 -37.79 23.59
CA GLN A 135 17.13 -36.80 23.21
C GLN A 135 16.76 -36.10 21.89
N LYS A 136 16.40 -36.86 20.85
CA LYS A 136 15.93 -36.29 19.57
C LYS A 136 14.72 -35.38 19.74
N MET A 137 13.77 -35.76 20.58
CA MET A 137 12.60 -34.94 20.89
C MET A 137 12.99 -33.63 21.59
N THR A 138 13.92 -33.71 22.53
CA THR A 138 14.42 -32.54 23.28
C THR A 138 15.17 -31.58 22.35
N ASP A 139 16.08 -32.12 21.52
CA ASP A 139 16.83 -31.34 20.55
C ASP A 139 15.88 -30.64 19.57
N LYS A 140 14.84 -31.35 19.10
CA LYS A 140 13.85 -30.77 18.18
C LYS A 140 13.00 -29.70 18.85
N ALA A 141 12.57 -29.91 20.09
CA ALA A 141 11.82 -28.91 20.84
C ALA A 141 12.64 -27.63 21.05
N LEU A 142 13.94 -27.74 21.35
CA LEU A 142 14.84 -26.59 21.47
C LEU A 142 15.05 -25.87 20.13
N GLU A 143 15.17 -26.62 19.04
CA GLU A 143 15.27 -26.06 17.68
C GLU A 143 14.00 -25.26 17.33
N ILE A 144 12.81 -25.83 17.54
CA ILE A 144 11.53 -25.18 17.30
C ILE A 144 11.41 -23.92 18.16
N ALA A 145 11.67 -24.03 19.47
CA ALA A 145 11.61 -22.90 20.38
C ALA A 145 12.57 -21.76 19.96
N TYR A 146 13.75 -22.10 19.44
CA TYR A 146 14.71 -21.13 18.91
C TYR A 146 14.20 -20.43 17.63
N ILE A 147 13.65 -21.18 16.67
CA ILE A 147 13.11 -20.64 15.42
C ILE A 147 11.99 -19.63 15.71
N TYR A 148 11.03 -20.01 16.56
CA TYR A 148 9.91 -19.14 16.92
C TYR A 148 10.36 -17.96 17.79
N SER A 149 11.36 -18.14 18.65
CA SER A 149 11.98 -17.03 19.40
C SER A 149 12.58 -15.97 18.46
N ILE A 150 13.22 -16.38 17.36
CA ILE A 150 13.71 -15.45 16.32
C ILE A 150 12.55 -14.76 15.60
N GLU A 151 11.47 -15.48 15.28
CA GLU A 151 10.27 -14.89 14.66
C GLU A 151 9.68 -13.79 15.57
N SER A 152 9.59 -14.04 16.87
CA SER A 152 9.15 -13.05 17.87
C SER A 152 10.04 -11.81 17.90
N ALA A 153 11.37 -12.01 17.93
CA ALA A 153 12.32 -10.90 17.91
C ALA A 153 12.21 -10.09 16.60
N ASN A 154 11.99 -10.78 15.47
CA ASN A 154 11.81 -10.13 14.17
C ASN A 154 10.52 -9.33 14.08
N ALA A 155 9.42 -9.79 14.66
CA ALA A 155 8.18 -9.02 14.75
C ALA A 155 8.39 -7.69 15.50
N ILE A 156 9.11 -7.71 16.62
CA ILE A 156 9.43 -6.47 17.36
C ILE A 156 10.30 -5.53 16.52
N LYS A 157 11.32 -6.07 15.83
CA LYS A 157 12.14 -5.28 14.89
C LYS A 157 11.28 -4.63 13.80
N ASN A 158 10.33 -5.38 13.25
CA ASN A 158 9.41 -4.90 12.21
C ASN A 158 8.56 -3.73 12.71
N ILE A 159 7.88 -3.88 13.85
CA ILE A 159 7.05 -2.82 14.44
C ILE A 159 7.85 -1.53 14.61
N LEU A 160 9.06 -1.63 15.16
CA LEU A 160 9.91 -0.46 15.41
C LEU A 160 10.44 0.17 14.11
N ALA A 161 10.89 -0.65 13.15
CA ALA A 161 11.36 -0.17 11.86
C ALA A 161 10.24 0.51 11.06
N ASP A 162 9.03 -0.05 11.08
CA ASP A 162 7.86 0.50 10.41
C ASP A 162 7.42 1.81 11.07
N SER A 163 7.45 1.87 12.40
CA SER A 163 7.14 3.09 13.14
C SER A 163 8.11 4.23 12.77
N ILE A 164 9.41 3.94 12.68
CA ILE A 164 10.43 4.90 12.24
C ILE A 164 10.17 5.33 10.79
N SER A 165 9.85 4.38 9.90
CA SER A 165 9.53 4.64 8.50
C SER A 165 8.32 5.56 8.35
N ILE A 166 7.24 5.32 9.11
CA ILE A 166 6.03 6.15 9.12
C ILE A 166 6.34 7.56 9.61
N VAL A 167 7.11 7.70 10.69
CA VAL A 167 7.51 9.01 11.22
C VAL A 167 8.30 9.79 10.17
N ILE A 168 9.26 9.15 9.48
CA ILE A 168 10.02 9.83 8.43
C ILE A 168 9.13 10.17 7.24
N PHE A 169 8.23 9.28 6.82
CA PHE A 169 7.27 9.58 5.78
C PHE A 169 6.46 10.84 6.09
N ILE A 170 5.95 10.97 7.32
CA ILE A 170 5.23 12.15 7.78
C ILE A 170 6.13 13.39 7.79
N ILE A 171 7.38 13.27 8.26
CA ILE A 171 8.36 14.37 8.26
C ILE A 171 8.63 14.86 6.84
N ILE A 172 8.82 13.94 5.87
CA ILE A 172 9.00 14.27 4.47
C ILE A 172 7.80 15.09 3.99
N LEU A 173 6.57 14.61 4.21
CA LEU A 173 5.35 15.33 3.82
C LEU A 173 5.27 16.76 4.40
N ILE A 174 5.66 16.93 5.67
CA ILE A 174 5.61 18.24 6.35
C ILE A 174 6.69 19.19 5.83
N ILE A 175 7.90 18.71 5.56
CA ILE A 175 9.01 19.53 5.06
C ILE A 175 8.81 19.88 3.59
N SER A 176 8.33 18.93 2.78
CA SER A 176 8.25 19.07 1.33
C SER A 176 6.92 19.64 0.83
N LYS A 177 6.29 20.56 1.58
CA LYS A 177 4.98 21.15 1.22
C LYS A 177 4.96 21.77 -0.18
N ARG A 178 6.07 22.39 -0.59
CA ARG A 178 6.20 22.97 -1.94
C ARG A 178 6.15 21.89 -3.02
N GLN A 179 6.92 20.82 -2.85
CA GLN A 179 6.95 19.70 -3.79
C GLN A 179 5.62 18.97 -3.83
N LEU A 180 4.95 18.82 -2.68
CA LEU A 180 3.59 18.28 -2.60
C LEU A 180 2.59 19.14 -3.38
N SER A 181 2.69 20.46 -3.29
CA SER A 181 1.86 21.37 -4.09
C SER A 181 2.15 21.26 -5.59
N ILE A 182 3.41 21.09 -5.99
CA ILE A 182 3.79 20.87 -7.39
C ILE A 182 3.22 19.54 -7.89
N LEU A 183 3.37 18.47 -7.12
CA LEU A 183 2.80 17.15 -7.43
C LEU A 183 1.28 17.23 -7.56
N LYS A 184 0.60 17.94 -6.66
CA LYS A 184 -0.85 18.13 -6.74
C LYS A 184 -1.25 18.88 -8.01
N SER A 185 -0.50 19.92 -8.38
CA SER A 185 -0.74 20.65 -9.64
C SER A 185 -0.56 19.75 -10.85
N PHE A 186 0.52 18.97 -10.88
CA PHE A 186 0.82 18.00 -11.92
C PHE A 186 -0.30 16.96 -12.05
N ILE A 187 -0.68 16.29 -10.96
CA ILE A 187 -1.77 15.29 -10.96
C ILE A 187 -3.08 15.93 -11.45
N ASN A 188 -3.40 17.15 -10.98
CA ASN A 188 -4.60 17.86 -11.41
C ASN A 188 -4.57 18.15 -12.92
N GLU A 189 -3.45 18.61 -13.47
CA GLU A 189 -3.31 18.87 -14.90
C GLU A 189 -3.57 17.60 -15.73
N TYR A 190 -3.01 16.46 -15.32
CA TYR A 190 -3.28 15.18 -15.98
C TYR A 190 -4.74 14.76 -15.84
N ILE A 191 -5.32 14.79 -14.64
CA ILE A 191 -6.70 14.36 -14.42
C ILE A 191 -7.70 15.27 -15.15
N TYR A 192 -7.55 16.59 -15.06
CA TYR A 192 -8.46 17.53 -15.73
C TYR A 192 -8.26 17.59 -17.24
N GLY A 193 -7.07 17.22 -17.74
CA GLY A 193 -6.78 17.07 -19.16
C GLY A 193 -7.48 15.88 -19.82
N LEU A 194 -7.92 14.88 -19.05
CA LEU A 194 -8.66 13.73 -19.57
C LEU A 194 -10.11 14.07 -19.94
N SER A 195 -10.68 13.32 -20.88
CA SER A 195 -12.12 13.36 -21.14
C SER A 195 -12.90 12.78 -19.96
N ASP A 196 -14.16 13.18 -19.79
CA ASP A 196 -15.00 12.66 -18.71
C ASP A 196 -15.22 11.14 -18.81
N THR A 197 -15.21 10.59 -20.03
CA THR A 197 -15.22 9.14 -20.29
C THR A 197 -13.94 8.45 -19.84
N ALA A 198 -12.76 9.03 -20.09
CA ALA A 198 -11.49 8.47 -19.66
C ALA A 198 -11.32 8.52 -18.13
N LYS A 199 -11.80 9.60 -17.49
CA LYS A 199 -11.86 9.69 -16.02
C LYS A 199 -12.74 8.58 -15.44
N ALA A 200 -13.94 8.39 -16.00
CA ALA A 200 -14.85 7.33 -15.59
C ALA A 200 -14.20 5.94 -15.73
N PHE A 201 -13.59 5.68 -16.88
CA PHE A 201 -12.88 4.43 -17.15
C PHE A 201 -11.72 4.17 -16.18
N LEU A 202 -10.85 5.17 -15.94
CA LEU A 202 -9.74 5.03 -14.98
C LEU A 202 -10.22 4.73 -13.57
N ILE A 203 -11.32 5.37 -13.14
CA ILE A 203 -11.92 5.12 -11.84
C ILE A 203 -12.42 3.67 -11.76
N ILE A 204 -13.19 3.21 -12.76
CA ILE A 204 -13.73 1.83 -12.81
C ILE A 204 -12.59 0.81 -12.81
N LEU A 205 -11.59 0.99 -13.68
CA LEU A 205 -10.43 0.11 -13.79
C LEU A 205 -9.67 0.01 -12.46
N PHE A 206 -9.43 1.14 -11.80
CA PHE A 206 -8.73 1.16 -10.52
C PHE A 206 -9.54 0.43 -9.45
N THR A 207 -10.85 0.70 -9.35
CA THR A 207 -11.67 0.02 -8.35
C THR A 207 -11.79 -1.47 -8.60
N ASP A 208 -11.88 -1.91 -9.86
CA ASP A 208 -11.99 -3.34 -10.18
C ASP A 208 -10.72 -4.11 -9.80
N ILE A 209 -9.53 -3.53 -10.05
CA ILE A 209 -8.24 -4.14 -9.67
C ILE A 209 -8.06 -4.26 -8.15
N PHE A 210 -8.44 -3.24 -7.38
CA PHE A 210 -8.16 -3.19 -5.94
C PHE A 210 -9.29 -3.74 -5.07
N VAL A 211 -10.50 -3.81 -5.60
CA VAL A 211 -11.71 -4.17 -4.86
C VAL A 211 -12.35 -5.45 -5.40
N GLY A 212 -11.90 -5.94 -6.56
CA GLY A 212 -12.32 -7.21 -7.16
C GLY A 212 -12.00 -8.42 -6.29
N PHE A 213 -13.03 -9.19 -5.94
CA PHE A 213 -12.91 -10.43 -5.18
C PHE A 213 -12.37 -11.54 -6.08
N HIS A 214 -11.07 -11.71 -6.12
CA HIS A 214 -10.49 -12.77 -6.95
C HIS A 214 -10.29 -14.09 -6.18
N SER A 215 -10.17 -14.06 -4.84
CA SER A 215 -10.21 -15.25 -4.00
C SER A 215 -10.23 -14.89 -2.51
N PRO A 216 -11.12 -15.48 -1.68
CA PRO A 216 -11.03 -15.40 -0.22
C PRO A 216 -9.66 -15.83 0.32
N HIS A 217 -9.03 -16.81 -0.34
CA HIS A 217 -7.71 -17.31 0.05
C HIS A 217 -6.59 -16.30 -0.19
N GLY A 218 -6.72 -15.42 -1.20
CA GLY A 218 -5.76 -14.33 -1.41
C GLY A 218 -5.73 -13.36 -0.22
N TRP A 219 -6.90 -13.04 0.32
CA TRP A 219 -7.02 -12.21 1.51
C TRP A 219 -6.50 -12.90 2.77
N GLU A 220 -6.73 -14.20 2.92
CA GLU A 220 -6.18 -14.99 4.03
C GLU A 220 -4.65 -14.88 4.08
N ILE A 221 -3.97 -15.11 2.95
CA ILE A 221 -2.51 -15.04 2.88
C ILE A 221 -2.01 -13.63 3.21
N ILE A 222 -2.67 -12.58 2.69
CA ILE A 222 -2.27 -11.19 2.95
C ILE A 222 -2.43 -10.85 4.43
N ILE A 223 -3.55 -11.22 5.05
CA ILE A 223 -3.82 -10.90 6.46
C ILE A 223 -2.91 -11.72 7.38
N GLU A 224 -2.71 -13.00 7.13
CA GLU A 224 -1.73 -13.81 7.87
C GLU A 224 -0.33 -13.20 7.77
N ALA A 225 0.11 -12.77 6.58
CA ALA A 225 1.41 -12.15 6.40
C ALA A 225 1.54 -10.84 7.18
N ILE A 226 0.50 -10.00 7.19
CA ILE A 226 0.47 -8.74 7.97
C ILE A 226 0.51 -9.04 9.48
N LEU A 227 -0.31 -9.96 9.96
CA LEU A 227 -0.35 -10.33 11.38
C LEU A 227 0.99 -10.89 11.83
N ARG A 228 1.60 -11.80 11.06
CA ARG A 228 2.93 -12.34 11.33
C ARG A 228 4.00 -11.26 11.32
N HIS A 229 3.96 -10.34 10.35
CA HIS A 229 4.91 -9.23 10.26
C HIS A 229 4.92 -8.38 11.53
N PHE A 230 3.74 -8.15 12.14
CA PHE A 230 3.58 -7.44 13.40
C PHE A 230 3.60 -8.33 14.65
N GLY A 231 3.80 -9.64 14.52
CA GLY A 231 3.76 -10.57 15.66
C GLY A 231 2.40 -10.64 16.37
N LEU A 232 1.32 -10.29 15.67
CA LEU A 232 -0.05 -10.39 16.16
C LEU A 232 -0.59 -11.82 15.99
N PRO A 233 -1.52 -12.26 16.85
CA PRO A 233 -2.06 -13.60 16.77
C PRO A 233 -2.91 -13.78 15.50
N GLU A 234 -2.69 -14.89 14.78
CA GLU A 234 -3.45 -15.27 13.58
C GLU A 234 -4.78 -15.92 13.99
N ASN A 235 -5.68 -15.13 14.58
CA ASN A 235 -6.99 -15.62 14.97
C ASN A 235 -7.82 -15.94 13.71
N ARG A 236 -8.13 -17.22 13.50
CA ARG A 236 -8.93 -17.72 12.37
C ARG A 236 -10.30 -17.07 12.28
N ASP A 237 -10.99 -16.88 13.41
CA ASP A 237 -12.31 -16.24 13.44
C ASP A 237 -12.23 -14.79 12.99
N PHE A 238 -11.22 -14.05 13.45
CA PHE A 238 -10.99 -12.68 13.00
C PHE A 238 -10.71 -12.63 11.49
N ILE A 239 -9.84 -13.52 11.00
CA ILE A 239 -9.48 -13.59 9.57
C ILE A 239 -10.73 -13.90 8.73
N PHE A 240 -11.55 -14.89 9.11
CA PHE A 240 -12.77 -15.23 8.38
C PHE A 240 -13.83 -14.13 8.40
N ILE A 241 -14.03 -13.47 9.55
CA ILE A 241 -14.94 -12.31 9.65
C ILE A 241 -14.43 -11.17 8.76
N PHE A 242 -13.13 -10.89 8.78
CA PHE A 242 -12.54 -9.85 7.95
C PHE A 242 -12.74 -10.13 6.45
N ILE A 243 -12.39 -11.34 5.98
CA ILE A 243 -12.48 -11.73 4.56
C ILE A 243 -13.94 -11.71 4.07
N SER A 244 -14.89 -12.08 4.91
CA SER A 244 -16.32 -12.12 4.54
C SER A 244 -17.00 -10.75 4.56
N THR A 245 -16.53 -9.81 5.37
CA THR A 245 -17.21 -8.51 5.56
C THR A 245 -16.49 -7.34 4.93
N PHE A 246 -15.19 -7.20 5.15
CA PHE A 246 -14.45 -5.98 4.79
C PHE A 246 -14.37 -5.78 3.28
N PRO A 247 -13.99 -6.79 2.46
CA PRO A 247 -13.98 -6.65 1.02
C PRO A 247 -15.38 -6.31 0.44
N VAL A 248 -16.45 -6.93 0.97
CA VAL A 248 -17.86 -6.69 0.54
C VAL A 248 -18.31 -5.26 0.81
N ILE A 249 -17.98 -4.75 1.99
CA ILE A 249 -18.28 -3.36 2.37
C ILE A 249 -17.48 -2.40 1.49
N LEU A 250 -16.20 -2.66 1.27
CA LEU A 250 -15.33 -1.83 0.44
C LEU A 250 -15.85 -1.74 -1.00
N ASP A 251 -16.24 -2.87 -1.60
CA ASP A 251 -16.87 -2.94 -2.92
C ASP A 251 -18.15 -2.12 -3.01
N THR A 252 -19.03 -2.28 -2.03
CA THR A 252 -20.30 -1.54 -2.00
C THR A 252 -20.07 -0.03 -1.89
N ILE A 253 -19.14 0.41 -1.04
CA ILE A 253 -18.80 1.83 -0.87
C ILE A 253 -18.21 2.39 -2.17
N PHE A 254 -17.27 1.70 -2.80
CA PHE A 254 -16.66 2.16 -4.04
C PHE A 254 -17.67 2.20 -5.18
N LYS A 255 -18.47 1.15 -5.38
CA LYS A 255 -19.54 1.13 -6.40
C LYS A 255 -20.53 2.28 -6.19
N TYR A 256 -20.96 2.52 -4.95
CA TYR A 256 -21.84 3.64 -4.62
C TYR A 256 -21.19 4.99 -4.93
N TRP A 257 -19.92 5.18 -4.55
CA TRP A 257 -19.23 6.44 -4.78
C TRP A 257 -19.01 6.71 -6.27
N ILE A 258 -18.67 5.67 -7.05
CA ILE A 258 -18.57 5.73 -8.51
C ILE A 258 -19.91 6.10 -9.12
N PHE A 259 -20.97 5.39 -8.76
CA PHE A 259 -22.31 5.65 -9.27
C PHE A 259 -22.74 7.10 -9.00
N ARG A 260 -22.51 7.61 -7.79
CA ARG A 260 -22.80 9.01 -7.43
C ARG A 260 -21.94 10.00 -8.22
N TYR A 261 -20.67 9.68 -8.44
CA TYR A 261 -19.75 10.52 -9.20
C TYR A 261 -20.12 10.61 -10.68
N LEU A 262 -20.40 9.47 -11.32
CA LEU A 262 -20.79 9.39 -12.74
C LEU A 262 -22.13 10.08 -13.01
N ASN A 263 -23.13 9.86 -12.15
CA ASN A 263 -24.44 10.52 -12.26
C ASN A 263 -24.35 12.05 -12.20
N LYS A 264 -23.34 12.61 -11.52
CA LYS A 264 -23.14 14.06 -11.40
C LYS A 264 -22.51 14.67 -12.65
N ILE A 265 -21.80 13.89 -13.46
CA ILE A 265 -21.01 14.39 -14.60
C ILE A 265 -21.73 14.21 -15.93
N SER A 266 -22.34 13.03 -16.18
CA SER A 266 -23.14 12.80 -17.39
C SER A 266 -23.99 11.53 -17.28
N PRO A 267 -25.29 11.58 -17.63
CA PRO A 267 -26.15 10.39 -17.74
C PRO A 267 -25.61 9.33 -18.72
N SER A 268 -24.86 9.74 -19.75
CA SER A 268 -24.29 8.80 -20.74
C SER A 268 -23.16 7.93 -20.18
N SER A 269 -22.40 8.44 -19.19
CA SER A 269 -21.35 7.66 -18.52
C SER A 269 -21.93 6.58 -17.60
N VAL A 270 -23.15 6.80 -17.10
CA VAL A 270 -23.90 5.84 -16.27
C VAL A 270 -24.38 4.67 -17.13
N ALA A 271 -24.84 4.93 -18.36
CA ALA A 271 -25.20 3.89 -19.31
C ALA A 271 -24.01 3.00 -19.70
N THR A 272 -22.80 3.57 -19.85
CA THR A 272 -21.58 2.78 -20.07
C THR A 272 -21.23 1.90 -18.87
N TYR A 273 -21.38 2.39 -17.63
CA TYR A 273 -21.17 1.58 -16.43
C TYR A 273 -22.15 0.41 -16.34
N HIS A 274 -23.45 0.65 -16.60
CA HIS A 274 -24.45 -0.42 -16.64
C HIS A 274 -24.09 -1.50 -17.68
N ASN A 275 -23.72 -1.10 -18.90
CA ASN A 275 -23.34 -2.04 -19.96
C ASN A 275 -22.01 -2.80 -19.70
N MET A 276 -21.19 -2.35 -18.75
CA MET A 276 -19.92 -3.02 -18.38
C MET A 276 -20.06 -3.94 -17.15
N ASN A 277 -21.14 -3.77 -16.37
CA ASN A 277 -21.39 -4.51 -15.13
C ASN A 277 -22.55 -5.53 -15.26
N GLU A 278 -23.34 -5.49 -16.34
CA GLU A 278 -24.15 -6.61 -16.84
C GLU A 278 -23.27 -7.59 -17.63
#